data_AF-A0A1W9HMQ2-F1
#
_entry.id   AF-A0A1W9HMQ2-F1
#
_cell.length_a   1.000
_cell.length_b   1.000
_cell.length_c   1.000
_cell.angle_alpha   90.00
_cell.angle_beta   90.00
_cell.angle_gamma   90.00
#
_symmetry.space_group_name_H-M   'P 1'
#
loop_
_entity.id
_entity.type
_entity.pdbx_description
1 polymer ?
#
loop_
_entity_poly.entity_id
_entity_poly.type
_entity_poly.pdbx_seq_one_letter_code
_entity_poly.pdbx_strand_id
1 'polypeptide(L)' 'MSKTRAIRFSTAEEAQIEEFLKNNPLFDFSSLARMAILGFIKDPKITIHPIKPATTESTNRRVRGQPEQ' A
#
# COMPACT_ATOMS: atom_id res chain seq x y z
N MET A 1 -30.74 11.15 4.14
CA MET A 1 -30.66 9.95 3.26
C MET A 1 -29.28 9.34 3.37
N SER A 2 -29.16 8.08 3.77
CA SER A 2 -27.88 7.35 3.76
C SER A 2 -27.54 6.95 2.32
N LYS A 3 -26.31 7.22 1.90
CA LYS A 3 -25.79 6.73 0.61
C LYS A 3 -24.99 5.46 0.85
N THR A 4 -25.49 4.32 0.36
CA THR A 4 -24.77 3.05 0.41
C THR A 4 -23.76 2.98 -0.74
N ARG A 5 -22.56 2.48 -0.45
CA ARG A 5 -21.53 2.16 -1.44
C ARG A 5 -21.17 0.68 -1.29
N ALA A 6 -20.98 0.00 -2.41
CA ALA A 6 -20.54 -1.39 -2.44
C ALA A 6 -19.08 -1.45 -2.92
N ILE A 7 -18.31 -2.36 -2.34
CA ILE A 7 -16.92 -2.64 -2.69
C ILE A 7 -16.86 -4.13 -3.06
N ARG A 8 -16.14 -4.46 -4.13
CA ARG A 8 -15.89 -5.85 -4.53
C ARG A 8 -14.52 -6.26 -4.02
N PHE A 9 -14.45 -7.43 -3.42
CA PHE A 9 -13.21 -8.06 -2.99
C PHE A 9 -12.98 -9.32 -3.81
N SER A 10 -11.72 -9.68 -3.99
CA SER A 10 -11.34 -11.04 -4.38
C SER A 10 -11.63 -12.01 -3.24
N THR A 11 -11.73 -13.30 -3.56
CA THR A 11 -11.96 -14.36 -2.56
C THR A 11 -10.87 -14.40 -1.49
N ALA A 12 -9.62 -14.09 -1.85
CA ALA A 12 -8.50 -14.05 -0.92
C ALA A 12 -8.64 -12.89 0.09
N GLU A 13 -8.99 -11.70 -0.39
CA GLU A 13 -9.22 -10.53 0.47
C GLU A 13 -10.42 -10.75 1.40
N GLU A 14 -11.51 -11.33 0.89
CA GLU A 14 -12.71 -11.66 1.68
C GLU A 14 -12.39 -12.63 2.82
N ALA A 15 -11.61 -13.70 2.55
CA ALA A 15 -11.21 -14.66 3.56
C ALA A 15 -10.41 -14.00 4.71
N GLN A 16 -9.49 -13.07 4.38
CA GLN A 16 -8.72 -12.33 5.38
C GLN A 16 -9.59 -11.40 6.23
N ILE A 17 -10.54 -10.71 5.60
CA ILE A 17 -11.50 -9.85 6.30
C ILE A 17 -12.35 -10.69 7.26
N GLU A 18 -12.88 -11.82 6.81
CA GLU A 18 -13.67 -12.70 7.66
C GLU A 18 -12.88 -13.26 8.83
N GLU A 19 -11.64 -13.70 8.60
CA GLU A 19 -10.77 -14.20 9.66
C GLU A 19 -10.50 -13.12 10.71
N PHE A 20 -10.21 -11.89 10.28
CA PHE A 20 -10.05 -10.76 11.19
C PHE A 20 -11.32 -10.53 12.02
N LEU A 21 -12.50 -10.51 11.40
CA LEU A 21 -13.76 -10.27 12.11
C LEU A 21 -14.14 -11.42 13.06
N LYS A 22 -13.87 -12.68 12.69
CA LYS A 22 -14.07 -13.85 13.57
C LYS A 22 -13.24 -13.74 14.85
N ASN A 23 -12.01 -13.25 14.74
CA ASN A 23 -11.12 -13.03 15.89
C ASN A 23 -11.44 -11.76 16.69
N ASN A 24 -12.28 -10.85 16.16
CA ASN A 24 -12.61 -9.56 16.75
C ASN A 24 -14.13 -9.33 16.77
N PRO A 25 -14.91 -10.06 17.59
CA PRO A 25 -16.38 -10.08 17.52
C PRO A 25 -17.06 -8.76 17.92
N LEU A 26 -16.33 -7.83 18.54
CA LEU A 26 -16.82 -6.47 18.84
C LEU A 26 -16.74 -5.53 17.62
N PHE A 27 -16.14 -5.98 16.53
CA PHE A 27 -15.96 -5.22 15.30
C PHE A 27 -16.83 -5.79 14.19
N ASP A 28 -17.56 -4.91 13.50
CA ASP A 28 -18.25 -5.25 12.26
C ASP A 28 -17.49 -4.69 11.03
N PHE A 29 -17.82 -5.23 9.86
CA PHE A 29 -17.22 -4.79 8.61
C PHE A 29 -17.43 -3.28 8.37
N SER A 30 -18.61 -2.75 8.71
CA SER A 30 -18.94 -1.34 8.53
C SER A 30 -18.03 -0.41 9.34
N SER A 31 -17.74 -0.77 10.59
CA SER A 31 -16.86 -0.01 11.47
C SER A 31 -15.42 -0.12 11.01
N LEU A 32 -14.97 -1.32 10.63
CA LEU A 32 -13.64 -1.52 10.04
C LEU A 32 -13.43 -0.64 8.81
N ALA A 33 -14.35 -0.71 7.85
CA ALA A 33 -14.30 0.07 6.62
C ALA A 33 -14.32 1.58 6.91
N ARG A 34 -15.18 2.04 7.83
CA ARG A 34 -15.25 3.45 8.23
C ARG A 34 -13.92 3.93 8.81
N MET A 35 -13.32 3.16 9.72
CA MET A 35 -12.04 3.53 10.33
C MET A 35 -10.91 3.58 9.31
N ALA A 36 -10.84 2.59 8.42
CA ALA A 36 -9.81 2.53 7.36
C ALA A 36 -9.93 3.73 6.42
N ILE A 37 -11.14 4.03 5.94
CA ILE A 37 -11.40 5.18 5.05
C ILE A 37 -11.07 6.50 5.75
N LEU A 38 -11.52 6.70 6.99
CA LEU A 38 -11.23 7.94 7.74
C LEU A 38 -9.75 8.07 8.07
N GLY A 39 -9.07 6.98 8.41
CA GLY A 39 -7.63 6.95 8.64
C GLY A 39 -6.87 7.36 7.39
N PHE A 40 -7.22 6.77 6.25
CA PHE A 40 -6.64 7.13 4.95
C PHE A 40 -6.90 8.59 4.58
N ILE A 41 -8.11 9.11 4.79
CA ILE A 41 -8.43 10.53 4.50
C ILE A 41 -7.58 11.48 5.37
N LYS A 42 -7.32 11.12 6.64
CA LYS A 42 -6.56 11.94 7.58
C LYS A 42 -5.06 11.95 7.29
N ASP A 43 -4.49 10.80 6.96
CA ASP A 43 -3.06 10.63 6.67
C ASP A 43 -2.88 9.62 5.52
N PRO A 44 -3.05 10.06 4.26
CA PRO A 44 -2.99 9.17 3.11
C PRO A 44 -1.54 8.74 2.85
N LYS A 45 -1.17 7.57 3.35
CA LYS A 45 0.12 6.92 3.03
C LYS A 45 -0.06 5.92 1.91
N ILE A 46 0.35 6.31 0.72
CA ILE A 46 0.39 5.42 -0.46
C ILE A 46 1.83 4.92 -0.59
N THR A 47 2.05 3.63 -0.34
CA THR A 47 3.35 3.00 -0.62
C THR A 47 3.33 2.46 -2.04
N ILE A 48 3.99 3.17 -2.96
CA ILE A 48 4.13 2.73 -4.35
C ILE A 48 5.38 1.86 -4.44
N HIS A 49 5.20 0.56 -4.64
CA HIS A 49 6.31 -0.34 -4.95
C HIS A 49 6.53 -0.39 -6.46
N PRO A 50 7.75 -0.11 -6.96
CA PRO A 50 8.03 -0.23 -8.38
C PRO A 50 7.94 -1.69 -8.84
N ILE A 51 7.30 -1.92 -9.99
CA ILE A 51 7.06 -3.25 -10.57
C ILE A 51 8.37 -3.92 -11.04
N LYS A 52 9.45 -3.15 -11.19
CA LYS A 52 10.81 -3.64 -11.47
C LYS A 52 11.82 -2.81 -10.68
N PRO A 53 12.91 -3.42 -10.16
CA PRO A 53 14.01 -2.64 -9.60
C PRO A 53 14.52 -1.69 -10.68
N ALA A 54 14.71 -0.41 -10.33
CA ALA A 54 15.47 0.50 -11.16
C ALA A 54 16.87 -0.10 -11.29
N THR A 55 17.20 -0.64 -12.46
CA THR A 55 18.57 -1.01 -12.79
C THR A 55 19.37 0.28 -12.72
N THR A 56 20.05 0.53 -11.59
CA THR A 56 21.07 1.57 -11.51
C THR A 56 22.28 1.07 -12.30
N GLU A 57 22.17 1.09 -13.62
CA GLU A 57 23.35 1.21 -14.47
C GLU A 57 23.82 2.65 -14.33
N SER A 58 24.60 2.92 -13.28
CA SER A 58 25.42 4.11 -13.19
C SER A 58 26.46 4.06 -14.32
N THR A 59 26.03 4.46 -15.51
CA THR A 59 26.93 4.98 -16.53
C THR A 59 27.45 6.31 -16.01
N ASN A 60 28.69 6.35 -15.56
CA ASN A 60 29.49 7.52 -15.90
C ASN A 60 30.88 7.15 -16.40
N ARG A 61 31.15 7.79 -17.53
CA ARG A 61 32.22 7.61 -18.48
C ARG A 61 33.47 8.33 -17.95
N ARG A 62 34.62 7.77 -18.30
CA ARG A 62 35.99 8.28 -18.12
C ARG A 62 36.09 9.81 -18.30
N VAL A 63 36.98 10.47 -17.52
CA VAL A 63 38.27 11.06 -17.97
C VAL A 63 38.78 12.08 -16.92
N ARG A 64 40.10 12.04 -16.69
CA ARG A 64 41.03 13.11 -16.27
C ARG A 64 41.57 13.06 -14.83
N GLY A 65 42.85 12.67 -14.74
CA GLY A 65 43.70 12.89 -13.57
C GLY A 65 44.87 11.91 -13.51
N GLN A 66 45.88 12.08 -14.37
CA GLN A 66 47.26 11.78 -13.92
C GLN A 66 47.56 12.73 -12.75
N PRO A 67 48.22 12.24 -11.70
CA PRO A 67 49.53 12.86 -11.42
C PRO A 67 50.59 11.89 -10.83
N GLU A 68 51.86 12.23 -11.10
CA GLU A 68 53.14 11.93 -10.41
C GLU A 68 53.61 10.46 -10.37
N GLN A 69 54.85 10.11 -10.72
CA GLN A 69 56.16 10.78 -10.61
C GLN A 69 57.04 10.53 -11.84
#